data_AF-A0A6I8VFG6-F1
#
_entry.id   AF-A0A6I8VFG6-F1
#
_cell.length_a   1.000
_cell.length_b   1.000
_cell.length_c   1.000
_cell.angle_alpha   90.00
_cell.angle_beta   90.00
_cell.angle_gamma   90.00
#
_symmetry.space_group_name_H-M   'P 1'
#
loop_
_entity.id
_entity.type
_entity.pdbx_description
1 polymer ?
#
loop_
_entity_poly.entity_id
_entity_poly.type
_entity_poly.pdbx_seq_one_letter_code
_entity_poly.pdbx_strand_id
1 'polypeptide(L)'
;MDTPKGSDAGFIVKYRQEYYDLSEFMHKHPGGINTLNGLNQADMTARFMKAPPHSDAAMYLMKEYKVKSEDPRIPMTKPRHQARRIDNGQDSQERSNESEDKNNNQLDESMEHLVDWSKAMLPQIANITKCYDEWVHKPVDRPLRLFGPWYLEMLTKTPWWLVPIFWIPVIIRFAWEDIHTSWNDKSQLACVTGYFLFGVLLWTFLEYTLHRWVFHIKLKCNSGPWICTFHFMIHGLHHKVPFDPMRLVFPPLPGAILATLIYYPLSYFLIQPRVVLSGALAGYLCYDMMHYYLHYGNPSFRHIVHMKRYHYQHHFTHQDLGYGISSPLWDVVFKTRIHLRKLKYQLRWS
;
A
#
# COMPACT_ATOMS: atom_id res chain seq x y z
N MET A 1 19.46 7.01 -9.40
CA MET A 1 18.13 6.95 -10.05
C MET A 1 17.72 8.39 -10.22
N ASP A 2 18.00 8.94 -11.39
CA ASP A 2 17.69 10.33 -11.70
C ASP A 2 16.19 10.43 -11.93
N THR A 3 15.52 11.17 -11.06
CA THR A 3 14.19 11.69 -11.33
C THR A 3 14.27 12.48 -12.64
N PRO A 4 13.36 12.28 -13.60
CA PRO A 4 13.29 13.18 -14.72
C PRO A 4 13.00 14.56 -14.13
N LYS A 5 13.93 15.52 -14.31
CA LYS A 5 13.66 16.92 -14.07
C LYS A 5 12.37 17.25 -14.83
N GLY A 6 11.29 17.41 -14.09
CA GLY A 6 10.01 17.80 -14.64
C GLY A 6 10.21 19.05 -15.47
N SER A 7 9.57 19.10 -16.64
CA SER A 7 9.24 20.37 -17.26
C SER A 7 8.66 21.29 -16.18
N ASP A 8 9.09 22.55 -16.11
CA ASP A 8 8.58 23.56 -15.15
C ASP A 8 7.04 23.69 -15.12
N ALA A 9 6.34 23.10 -16.10
CA ALA A 9 4.91 22.84 -16.05
C ALA A 9 4.60 21.52 -15.32
N GLY A 10 4.26 21.60 -14.03
CA GLY A 10 3.69 20.45 -13.28
C GLY A 10 2.39 19.91 -13.89
N PHE A 11 2.00 18.70 -13.50
CA PHE A 11 0.76 18.04 -13.93
C PHE A 11 -0.41 18.48 -13.05
N ILE A 12 -1.09 19.56 -13.44
CA ILE A 12 -2.18 20.14 -12.65
C ILE A 12 -3.53 19.73 -13.24
N VAL A 13 -4.45 19.32 -12.39
CA VAL A 13 -5.82 18.97 -12.77
C VAL A 13 -6.82 19.77 -11.95
N LYS A 14 -7.97 20.08 -12.54
CA LYS A 14 -9.08 20.70 -11.82
C LYS A 14 -10.11 19.63 -11.46
N TYR A 15 -10.58 19.63 -10.20
CA TYR A 15 -11.66 18.76 -9.73
C TYR A 15 -12.57 19.55 -8.79
N ARG A 16 -13.87 19.62 -9.11
CA ARG A 16 -14.89 20.33 -8.33
C ARG A 16 -14.42 21.73 -7.88
N GLN A 17 -13.93 22.52 -8.83
CA GLN A 17 -13.43 23.90 -8.64
C GLN A 17 -12.09 24.05 -7.92
N GLU A 18 -11.51 22.97 -7.42
CA GLU A 18 -10.20 22.95 -6.77
C GLU A 18 -9.12 22.42 -7.71
N TYR A 19 -7.86 22.78 -7.46
CA TYR A 19 -6.71 22.38 -8.27
C TYR A 19 -5.80 21.42 -7.50
N TYR A 20 -5.27 20.43 -8.21
CA TYR A 20 -4.40 19.39 -7.66
C TYR A 20 -3.17 19.19 -8.54
N ASP A 21 -1.98 19.15 -7.95
CA ASP A 21 -0.72 18.86 -8.63
C ASP A 21 -0.38 17.38 -8.45
N LEU A 22 -0.64 16.58 -9.49
CA LEU A 22 -0.45 15.14 -9.45
C LEU A 22 0.92 14.71 -9.96
N SER A 23 1.88 15.63 -10.20
CA SER A 23 3.18 15.32 -10.82
C SER A 23 3.89 14.14 -10.15
N GLU A 24 3.97 14.17 -8.83
CA GLU A 24 4.58 13.10 -8.01
C GLU A 24 3.65 11.90 -7.79
N PHE A 25 2.35 12.05 -8.03
CA PHE A 25 1.38 10.95 -7.88
C PHE A 25 1.25 10.08 -9.13
N MET A 26 1.59 10.60 -10.32
CA MET A 26 1.30 9.93 -11.59
C MET A 26 1.81 8.49 -11.65
N HIS A 27 3.04 8.25 -11.16
CA HIS A 27 3.68 6.94 -11.15
C HIS A 27 3.18 6.05 -9.99
N LYS A 28 2.60 6.66 -8.95
CA LYS A 28 2.00 6.01 -7.78
C LYS A 28 0.52 5.65 -8.00
N HIS A 29 -0.11 6.21 -9.03
CA HIS A 29 -1.54 6.06 -9.28
C HIS A 29 -1.93 4.58 -9.46
N PRO A 30 -2.87 4.03 -8.65
CA PRO A 30 -3.25 2.62 -8.73
C PRO A 30 -3.81 2.18 -10.09
N GLY A 31 -4.41 3.11 -10.83
CA GLY A 31 -4.91 2.88 -12.18
C GLY A 31 -3.83 2.98 -13.27
N GLY A 32 -2.59 3.32 -12.94
CA GLY A 32 -1.51 3.52 -13.91
C GLY A 32 -1.51 4.90 -14.57
N ILE A 33 -0.35 5.33 -15.05
CA ILE A 33 -0.10 6.66 -15.64
C ILE A 33 -0.91 6.89 -16.91
N ASN A 34 -1.10 5.84 -17.70
CA ASN A 34 -1.83 5.90 -18.97
C ASN A 34 -3.32 6.25 -18.79
N THR A 35 -3.86 6.09 -17.59
CA THR A 35 -5.23 6.54 -17.28
C THR A 35 -5.30 8.05 -17.09
N LEU A 36 -4.21 8.73 -16.73
CA LEU A 36 -4.16 10.17 -16.48
C LEU A 36 -3.91 10.98 -17.76
N ASN A 37 -3.53 10.32 -18.86
CA ASN A 37 -3.28 10.96 -20.16
C ASN A 37 -4.41 11.94 -20.57
N GLY A 38 -4.01 13.12 -21.03
CA GLY A 38 -4.92 14.17 -21.47
C GLY A 38 -5.62 14.96 -20.35
N LEU A 39 -5.28 14.74 -19.07
CA LEU A 39 -5.83 15.55 -17.97
C LEU A 39 -5.01 16.78 -17.61
N ASN A 40 -3.76 16.92 -18.07
CA ASN A 40 -2.95 18.06 -17.70
C ASN A 40 -3.66 19.37 -18.10
N GLN A 41 -3.85 20.26 -17.14
CA GLN A 41 -4.59 21.52 -17.26
C GLN A 41 -6.08 21.36 -17.65
N ALA A 42 -6.68 20.19 -17.42
CA ALA A 42 -8.08 19.91 -17.72
C ALA A 42 -8.93 19.73 -16.45
N ASP A 43 -10.25 19.92 -16.59
CA ASP A 43 -11.22 19.56 -15.56
C ASP A 43 -11.52 18.06 -15.63
N MET A 44 -11.08 17.34 -14.60
CA MET A 44 -11.26 15.89 -14.51
C MET A 44 -12.60 15.50 -13.86
N THR A 45 -13.44 16.44 -13.40
CA THR A 45 -14.65 16.16 -12.61
C THR A 45 -15.57 15.14 -13.29
N ALA A 46 -15.95 15.37 -14.55
CA ALA A 46 -16.83 14.45 -15.27
C ALA A 46 -16.20 13.06 -15.47
N ARG A 47 -14.89 13.01 -15.73
CA ARG A 47 -14.17 11.75 -15.95
C ARG A 47 -13.96 10.98 -14.66
N PHE A 48 -13.72 11.69 -13.56
CA PHE A 48 -13.58 11.15 -12.22
C PHE A 48 -14.88 10.55 -11.72
N MET A 49 -16.02 11.22 -11.94
CA MET A 49 -17.36 10.72 -11.58
C MET A 49 -17.83 9.55 -12.47
N LYS A 50 -17.37 9.48 -13.74
CA LYS A 50 -17.69 8.39 -14.67
C LYS A 50 -16.79 7.15 -14.48
N ALA A 51 -15.62 7.31 -13.87
CA ALA A 51 -14.76 6.20 -13.50
C ALA A 51 -15.48 5.30 -12.48
N PRO A 52 -15.04 4.04 -12.29
CA PRO A 52 -15.44 3.29 -11.11
C PRO A 52 -15.27 4.16 -9.86
N PRO A 53 -16.20 4.11 -8.89
CA PRO A 53 -16.16 4.97 -7.73
C PRO A 53 -14.80 4.82 -7.04
N HIS A 54 -14.13 5.96 -6.85
CA HIS A 54 -12.93 6.01 -6.03
C HIS A 54 -13.35 5.78 -4.59
N SER A 55 -12.55 5.00 -3.86
CA SER A 55 -12.78 4.75 -2.44
C SER A 55 -12.55 6.02 -1.61
N ASP A 56 -13.07 6.02 -0.38
CA ASP A 56 -12.83 7.10 0.57
C ASP A 56 -11.33 7.30 0.82
N ALA A 57 -10.54 6.22 0.87
CA ALA A 57 -9.08 6.28 0.97
C ALA A 57 -8.42 6.99 -0.23
N ALA A 58 -8.91 6.79 -1.45
CA ALA A 58 -8.40 7.47 -2.65
C ALA A 58 -8.80 8.96 -2.66
N MET A 59 -10.05 9.27 -2.28
CA MET A 59 -10.53 10.64 -2.10
C MET A 59 -9.73 11.39 -1.03
N TYR A 60 -9.39 10.67 0.02
CA TYR A 60 -8.60 11.14 1.13
C TYR A 60 -7.17 11.48 0.70
N LEU A 61 -6.48 10.53 0.08
CA LEU A 61 -5.13 10.69 -0.44
C LEU A 61 -5.02 11.84 -1.46
N MET A 62 -6.06 12.07 -2.27
CA MET A 62 -6.09 13.17 -3.24
C MET A 62 -5.91 14.55 -2.57
N LYS A 63 -6.35 14.72 -1.31
CA LYS A 63 -6.22 15.99 -0.57
C LYS A 63 -4.75 16.40 -0.36
N GLU A 64 -3.81 15.47 -0.30
CA GLU A 64 -2.35 15.73 -0.19
C GLU A 64 -1.82 16.56 -1.36
N TYR A 65 -2.44 16.39 -2.53
CA TYR A 65 -2.00 17.01 -3.77
C TYR A 65 -2.70 18.33 -4.06
N LYS A 66 -3.53 18.83 -3.14
CA LYS A 66 -4.26 20.09 -3.33
C LYS A 66 -3.29 21.26 -3.43
N VAL A 67 -3.42 22.04 -4.48
CA VAL A 67 -2.62 23.24 -4.71
C VAL A 67 -3.23 24.41 -3.93
N LYS A 68 -2.38 25.25 -3.33
CA LYS A 68 -2.84 26.48 -2.68
C LYS A 68 -3.34 27.46 -3.73
N SER A 69 -4.38 28.23 -3.41
CA SER A 69 -5.02 29.18 -4.33
C SER A 69 -4.10 30.26 -4.93
N GLU A 70 -2.92 30.47 -4.34
CA GLU A 70 -1.93 31.47 -4.73
C GLU A 70 -0.88 30.94 -5.72
N ASP A 71 -0.97 29.67 -6.14
CA ASP A 71 0.01 29.07 -7.03
C ASP A 71 -0.07 29.67 -8.45
N PRO A 72 1.03 30.22 -8.99
CA PRO A 72 1.05 30.88 -10.30
C PRO A 72 0.76 29.93 -11.48
N ARG A 73 0.79 28.61 -11.26
CA ARG A 73 0.49 27.60 -12.28
C ARG A 73 -1.01 27.35 -12.44
N ILE A 74 -1.85 27.90 -11.55
CA ILE A 74 -3.31 27.85 -11.67
C ILE A 74 -3.76 28.84 -12.76
N PRO A 75 -4.61 28.43 -13.72
CA PRO A 75 -5.18 29.34 -14.69
C PRO A 75 -5.93 30.47 -13.96
N MET A 76 -5.47 31.72 -14.09
CA MET A 76 -6.19 32.87 -13.58
C MET A 76 -7.57 32.94 -14.25
N THR A 77 -8.61 32.55 -13.52
CA THR A 77 -9.97 32.92 -13.90
C THR A 77 -10.08 34.43 -13.78
N LYS A 78 -10.03 35.13 -14.93
CA LYS A 78 -10.41 36.54 -14.99
C LYS A 78 -11.76 36.69 -14.26
N PRO A 79 -11.93 37.67 -13.36
CA PRO A 79 -13.25 37.96 -12.82
C PRO A 79 -14.16 38.17 -14.02
N ARG A 80 -15.19 37.33 -14.14
CA ARG A 80 -16.23 37.53 -15.15
C ARG A 80 -16.79 38.91 -14.86
N HIS A 81 -16.51 39.89 -15.72
CA HIS A 81 -17.05 41.24 -15.60
C HIS A 81 -18.54 41.09 -15.33
N GLN A 82 -18.94 41.47 -14.12
CA GLN A 82 -20.34 41.59 -13.75
C GLN A 82 -20.87 42.71 -14.63
N ALA A 83 -21.45 42.34 -15.76
CA ALA A 83 -22.13 43.29 -16.61
C ALA A 83 -23.22 43.92 -15.75
N ARG A 84 -23.07 45.21 -15.46
CA ARG A 84 -24.13 46.04 -14.87
C ARG A 84 -25.37 45.87 -15.74
N ARG A 85 -26.37 45.13 -15.25
CA ARG A 85 -27.74 45.23 -15.74
C ARG A 85 -28.45 46.26 -14.86
N ILE A 86 -28.80 47.37 -15.50
CA ILE A 86 -29.78 48.33 -14.99
C ILE A 86 -31.16 47.76 -15.32
N ASP A 87 -31.96 47.64 -14.26
CA ASP A 87 -33.41 47.84 -14.16
C ASP A 87 -34.41 46.99 -15.00
N ASN A 88 -35.17 46.12 -14.32
CA ASN A 88 -36.60 46.34 -14.02
C ASN A 88 -37.23 45.06 -13.44
N GLY A 89 -38.11 45.22 -12.46
CA GLY A 89 -38.74 44.12 -11.76
C GLY A 89 -39.68 43.29 -12.63
N GLN A 90 -39.66 41.97 -12.42
CA GLN A 90 -40.85 41.11 -12.34
C GLN A 90 -40.43 39.71 -11.90
N ASP A 91 -41.18 39.19 -10.92
CA ASP A 91 -41.14 37.82 -10.43
C ASP A 91 -41.22 36.80 -11.57
N SER A 92 -40.27 35.88 -11.64
CA SER A 92 -40.50 34.54 -12.19
C SER A 92 -39.53 33.55 -11.55
N GLN A 93 -40.07 32.66 -10.72
CA GLN A 93 -39.40 31.46 -10.21
C GLN A 93 -38.99 30.54 -11.37
N GLU A 94 -37.71 30.45 -11.68
CA GLU A 94 -37.13 29.28 -12.36
C GLU A 94 -36.33 28.46 -11.35
N ARG A 95 -36.92 27.33 -10.98
CA ARG A 95 -36.38 26.35 -10.05
C ARG A 95 -35.37 25.48 -10.80
N SER A 96 -34.09 25.83 -10.76
CA SER A 96 -33.01 24.92 -11.14
C SER A 96 -32.90 23.83 -10.08
N ASN A 97 -33.33 22.61 -10.42
CA ASN A 97 -33.03 21.40 -9.65
C ASN A 97 -31.53 21.13 -9.70
N GLU A 98 -30.76 21.81 -8.86
CA GLU A 98 -29.48 21.30 -8.39
C GLU A 98 -29.81 20.19 -7.39
N SER A 99 -29.59 18.95 -7.79
CA SER A 99 -29.50 17.85 -6.83
C SER A 99 -28.28 18.12 -5.96
N GLU A 100 -28.50 18.85 -4.85
CA GLU A 100 -27.56 19.01 -3.76
C GLU A 100 -27.17 17.62 -3.23
N ASP A 101 -26.06 17.11 -3.76
CA ASP A 101 -25.45 15.88 -3.31
C ASP A 101 -24.90 16.14 -1.90
N LYS A 102 -25.49 15.48 -0.91
CA LYS A 102 -25.29 15.65 0.55
C LYS A 102 -23.90 15.24 1.06
N ASN A 103 -22.84 15.50 0.31
CA ASN A 103 -21.46 15.19 0.71
C ASN A 103 -20.62 16.44 1.01
N ASN A 104 -21.27 17.58 1.27
CA ASN A 104 -20.62 18.87 1.50
C ASN A 104 -20.50 19.25 2.98
N ASN A 105 -20.36 18.26 3.88
CA ASN A 105 -20.01 18.56 5.26
C ASN A 105 -18.49 18.68 5.40
N GLN A 106 -18.04 19.94 5.41
CA GLN A 106 -16.75 20.41 5.91
C GLN A 106 -16.60 20.14 7.42
N LEU A 107 -16.42 18.88 7.79
CA LEU A 107 -15.76 18.50 9.03
C LEU A 107 -14.46 17.81 8.65
N ASP A 108 -13.39 18.11 9.37
CA ASP A 108 -12.06 17.57 9.14
C ASP A 108 -12.01 16.07 9.45
N GLU A 109 -12.60 15.24 8.58
CA GLU A 109 -12.57 13.77 8.62
C GLU A 109 -11.15 13.21 8.43
N SER A 110 -10.14 14.06 8.22
CA SER A 110 -8.78 13.62 7.98
C SER A 110 -8.15 12.93 9.18
N MET A 111 -8.60 13.28 10.40
CA MET A 111 -7.99 12.86 11.67
C MET A 111 -6.48 13.19 11.76
N GLU A 112 -5.92 13.96 10.83
CA GLU A 112 -4.46 14.19 10.82
C GLU A 112 -4.01 15.23 11.82
N HIS A 113 -4.93 16.09 12.27
CA HIS A 113 -4.68 17.01 13.37
C HIS A 113 -4.46 16.29 14.71
N LEU A 114 -4.78 14.99 14.80
CA LEU A 114 -4.59 14.20 16.02
C LEU A 114 -3.11 13.87 16.30
N VAL A 115 -2.24 14.02 15.30
CA VAL A 115 -0.80 13.75 15.41
C VAL A 115 0.01 14.90 14.82
N ASP A 116 1.18 15.13 15.40
CA ASP A 116 2.18 16.06 14.91
C ASP A 116 3.16 15.31 13.98
N TRP A 117 2.99 15.53 12.68
CA TRP A 117 3.79 14.92 11.62
C TRP A 117 5.27 15.35 11.62
N SER A 118 5.61 16.43 12.33
CA SER A 118 7.01 16.86 12.50
C SER A 118 7.76 16.08 13.58
N LYS A 119 7.02 15.30 14.41
CA LYS A 119 7.56 14.56 15.55
C LYS A 119 7.52 13.05 15.33
N ALA A 120 8.22 12.33 16.21
CA ALA A 120 8.21 10.87 16.22
C ALA A 120 6.79 10.32 16.45
N MET A 121 6.36 9.36 15.64
CA MET A 121 4.98 8.87 15.62
C MET A 121 4.69 7.88 16.75
N LEU A 122 5.63 7.00 17.10
CA LEU A 122 5.36 5.93 18.09
C LEU A 122 4.89 6.45 19.45
N PRO A 123 5.50 7.50 20.05
CA PRO A 123 5.01 8.07 21.31
C PRO A 123 3.61 8.69 21.20
N GLN A 124 3.18 9.09 20.00
CA GLN A 124 1.90 9.75 19.76
C GLN A 124 0.74 8.77 19.62
N ILE A 125 1.01 7.48 19.31
CA ILE A 125 -0.03 6.44 19.12
C ILE A 125 -0.92 6.31 20.36
N ALA A 126 -0.37 6.46 21.56
CA ALA A 126 -1.13 6.38 22.81
C ALA A 126 -2.29 7.41 22.86
N ASN A 127 -2.11 8.56 22.22
CA ASN A 127 -3.09 9.66 22.22
C ASN A 127 -4.25 9.44 21.23
N ILE A 128 -4.07 8.54 20.26
CA ILE A 128 -5.04 8.31 19.18
C ILE A 128 -5.69 6.92 19.24
N THR A 129 -5.47 6.16 20.31
CA THR A 129 -5.99 4.79 20.49
C THR A 129 -7.48 4.65 20.20
N LYS A 130 -8.31 5.64 20.56
CA LYS A 130 -9.77 5.62 20.36
C LYS A 130 -10.20 5.56 18.90
N CYS A 131 -9.46 6.19 17.99
CA CYS A 131 -9.74 6.27 16.55
C CYS A 131 -8.61 5.64 15.70
N TYR A 132 -7.70 4.92 16.35
CA TYR A 132 -6.49 4.38 15.72
C TYR A 132 -6.80 3.54 14.48
N ASP A 133 -7.77 2.62 14.58
CA ASP A 133 -8.14 1.70 13.50
C ASP A 133 -8.62 2.46 12.26
N GLU A 134 -9.41 3.52 12.44
CA GLU A 134 -9.84 4.35 11.32
C GLU A 134 -8.68 5.23 10.79
N TRP A 135 -7.87 5.79 11.67
CA TRP A 135 -6.76 6.69 11.30
C TRP A 135 -5.66 5.98 10.51
N VAL A 136 -5.29 4.76 10.90
CA VAL A 136 -4.18 4.01 10.30
C VAL A 136 -4.50 3.55 8.87
N HIS A 137 -5.78 3.33 8.58
CA HIS A 137 -6.26 2.86 7.27
C HIS A 137 -6.59 3.99 6.28
N LYS A 138 -6.40 5.25 6.68
CA LYS A 138 -6.47 6.43 5.79
C LYS A 138 -5.07 6.78 5.27
N PRO A 139 -4.71 6.38 4.04
CA PRO A 139 -3.33 6.52 3.53
C PRO A 139 -2.98 7.98 3.25
N VAL A 140 -1.70 8.31 3.44
CA VAL A 140 -1.11 9.62 3.16
C VAL A 140 0.18 9.45 2.36
N ASP A 141 0.55 10.46 1.58
CA ASP A 141 1.84 10.52 0.87
C ASP A 141 2.74 11.60 1.45
N ARG A 142 3.27 11.34 2.65
CA ARG A 142 4.13 12.27 3.38
C ARG A 142 5.20 11.53 4.19
N PRO A 143 6.36 12.15 4.48
CA PRO A 143 7.37 11.55 5.34
C PRO A 143 6.82 11.29 6.75
N LEU A 144 7.18 10.14 7.32
CA LEU A 144 6.83 9.76 8.70
C LEU A 144 8.07 9.29 9.44
N ARG A 145 8.24 9.79 10.67
CA ARG A 145 9.32 9.42 11.57
C ARG A 145 8.82 8.54 12.71
N LEU A 146 9.46 7.42 13.02
CA LEU A 146 9.02 6.52 14.11
C LEU A 146 9.64 6.91 15.46
N PHE A 147 10.93 7.24 15.48
CA PHE A 147 11.71 7.51 16.69
C PHE A 147 12.35 8.89 16.68
N GLY A 148 12.41 9.55 17.84
CA GLY A 148 13.04 10.86 18.02
C GLY A 148 14.57 10.85 17.89
N PRO A 149 15.30 9.85 18.41
CA PRO A 149 16.72 9.67 18.14
C PRO A 149 16.98 9.17 16.71
N TRP A 150 18.00 9.72 16.04
CA TRP A 150 18.27 9.39 14.63
C TRP A 150 18.75 7.95 14.42
N TYR A 151 19.50 7.39 15.38
CA TYR A 151 20.05 6.04 15.27
C TYR A 151 18.94 4.97 15.36
N LEU A 152 17.95 5.13 16.24
CA LEU A 152 16.77 4.26 16.29
C LEU A 152 15.96 4.35 15.00
N GLU A 153 15.82 5.56 14.46
CA GLU A 153 15.12 5.78 13.20
C GLU A 153 15.79 5.03 12.03
N MET A 154 17.13 5.00 11.98
CA MET A 154 17.85 4.25 10.95
C MET A 154 17.59 2.75 11.02
N LEU A 155 17.40 2.18 12.22
CA LEU A 155 17.05 0.76 12.39
C LEU A 155 15.66 0.41 11.84
N THR A 156 14.80 1.41 11.58
CA THR A 156 13.47 1.20 10.99
C THR A 156 13.48 1.20 9.47
N LYS A 157 14.59 1.60 8.85
CA LYS A 157 14.69 1.76 7.39
C LYS A 157 15.39 0.54 6.80
N THR A 158 14.63 -0.28 6.08
CA THR A 158 15.11 -1.49 5.42
C THR A 158 15.00 -1.32 3.91
N PRO A 159 16.11 -1.05 3.20
CA PRO A 159 16.06 -1.02 1.74
C PRO A 159 15.80 -2.43 1.21
N TRP A 160 15.06 -2.54 0.11
CA TRP A 160 14.63 -3.84 -0.44
C TRP A 160 15.79 -4.83 -0.65
N TRP A 161 16.95 -4.36 -1.09
CA TRP A 161 18.11 -5.20 -1.42
C TRP A 161 18.80 -5.80 -0.19
N LEU A 162 18.57 -5.24 1.02
CA LEU A 162 19.15 -5.78 2.25
C LEU A 162 18.56 -7.16 2.59
N VAL A 163 17.28 -7.36 2.28
CA VAL A 163 16.55 -8.60 2.53
C VAL A 163 17.15 -9.79 1.75
N PRO A 164 17.31 -9.76 0.40
CA PRO A 164 17.95 -10.85 -0.32
C PRO A 164 19.42 -11.05 0.05
N ILE A 165 20.20 -9.98 0.29
CA ILE A 165 21.60 -10.10 0.73
C ILE A 165 21.71 -10.89 2.03
N PHE A 166 20.80 -10.68 2.96
CA PHE A 166 20.79 -11.41 4.23
C PHE A 166 20.24 -12.84 4.06
N TRP A 167 19.07 -12.98 3.41
CA TRP A 167 18.34 -14.25 3.44
C TRP A 167 18.84 -15.28 2.43
N ILE A 168 19.39 -14.89 1.28
CA ILE A 168 19.89 -15.86 0.29
C ILE A 168 21.02 -16.73 0.88
N PRO A 169 22.07 -16.19 1.52
CA PRO A 169 23.10 -17.01 2.17
C PRO A 169 22.53 -17.93 3.26
N VAL A 170 21.56 -17.45 4.04
CA VAL A 170 20.89 -18.24 5.09
C VAL A 170 20.12 -19.42 4.48
N ILE A 171 19.30 -19.17 3.46
CA ILE A 171 18.53 -20.19 2.73
C ILE A 171 19.47 -21.27 2.16
N ILE A 172 20.54 -20.85 1.49
CA ILE A 172 21.55 -21.76 0.92
C ILE A 172 22.19 -22.58 2.03
N ARG A 173 22.62 -21.96 3.14
CA ARG A 173 23.26 -22.65 4.26
C ARG A 173 22.37 -23.74 4.86
N PHE A 174 21.07 -23.48 5.01
CA PHE A 174 20.11 -24.45 5.55
C PHE A 174 19.77 -25.58 4.56
N ALA A 175 19.84 -25.34 3.26
CA ALA A 175 19.58 -26.36 2.24
C ALA A 175 20.84 -27.19 1.88
N TRP A 176 22.04 -26.64 2.06
CA TRP A 176 23.28 -27.18 1.49
C TRP A 176 23.56 -28.62 1.89
N GLU A 177 23.55 -28.92 3.19
CA GLU A 177 23.92 -30.24 3.69
C GLU A 177 22.99 -31.33 3.16
N ASP A 178 21.68 -31.09 3.18
CA ASP A 178 20.67 -32.08 2.76
C ASP A 178 20.63 -32.27 1.23
N ILE A 179 20.88 -31.21 0.45
CA ILE A 179 21.02 -31.31 -1.01
C ILE A 179 22.32 -32.05 -1.38
N HIS A 180 23.42 -31.73 -0.71
CA HIS A 180 24.73 -32.30 -1.04
C HIS A 180 24.77 -33.81 -0.77
N THR A 181 24.23 -34.26 0.36
CA THR A 181 24.16 -35.70 0.69
C THR A 181 23.22 -36.47 -0.23
N SER A 182 22.14 -35.83 -0.68
CA SER A 182 21.13 -36.44 -1.55
C SER A 182 21.50 -36.41 -3.04
N TRP A 183 22.59 -35.76 -3.45
CA TRP A 183 22.87 -35.43 -4.85
C TRP A 183 22.98 -36.65 -5.78
N ASN A 184 23.56 -37.75 -5.28
CA ASN A 184 23.79 -38.96 -6.08
C ASN A 184 22.61 -39.95 -6.05
N ASP A 185 21.62 -39.74 -5.16
CA ASP A 185 20.45 -40.59 -5.03
C ASP A 185 19.18 -39.83 -5.48
N LYS A 186 18.66 -40.21 -6.65
CA LYS A 186 17.46 -39.58 -7.24
C LYS A 186 16.25 -39.64 -6.32
N SER A 187 16.09 -40.71 -5.53
CA SER A 187 14.97 -40.86 -4.61
C SER A 187 15.09 -39.89 -3.44
N GLN A 188 16.29 -39.77 -2.86
CA GLN A 188 16.54 -38.83 -1.77
C GLN A 188 16.42 -37.38 -2.25
N LEU A 189 16.94 -37.07 -3.43
CA LEU A 189 16.82 -35.74 -4.03
C LEU A 189 15.36 -35.35 -4.26
N ALA A 190 14.53 -36.30 -4.73
CA ALA A 190 13.09 -36.08 -4.87
C ALA A 190 12.41 -35.81 -3.51
N CYS A 191 12.77 -36.55 -2.47
CA CYS A 191 12.26 -36.31 -1.11
C CYS A 191 12.64 -34.91 -0.59
N VAL A 192 13.93 -34.53 -0.67
CA VAL A 192 14.42 -33.20 -0.27
C VAL A 192 13.70 -32.09 -1.05
N THR A 193 13.54 -32.25 -2.36
CA THR A 193 12.79 -31.32 -3.20
C THR A 193 11.33 -31.21 -2.74
N GLY A 194 10.69 -32.34 -2.41
CA GLY A 194 9.33 -32.37 -1.87
C GLY A 194 9.20 -31.58 -0.56
N TYR A 195 10.12 -31.77 0.40
CA TYR A 195 10.13 -31.00 1.66
C TYR A 195 10.38 -29.52 1.44
N PHE A 196 11.26 -29.16 0.49
CA PHE A 196 11.50 -27.76 0.16
C PHE A 196 10.23 -27.11 -0.42
N LEU A 197 9.57 -27.75 -1.38
CA LEU A 197 8.31 -27.27 -1.95
C LEU A 197 7.18 -27.22 -0.92
N PHE A 198 7.13 -28.17 0.01
CA PHE A 198 6.23 -28.12 1.14
C PHE A 198 6.50 -26.90 2.03
N GLY A 199 7.76 -26.57 2.28
CA GLY A 199 8.15 -25.33 2.97
C GLY A 199 7.66 -24.07 2.26
N VAL A 200 7.82 -24.00 0.92
CA VAL A 200 7.29 -22.88 0.13
C VAL A 200 5.76 -22.79 0.24
N LEU A 201 5.05 -23.92 0.14
CA LEU A 201 3.59 -23.96 0.30
C LEU A 201 3.16 -23.52 1.70
N LEU A 202 3.85 -24.01 2.74
CA LEU A 202 3.62 -23.62 4.14
C LEU A 202 3.82 -22.11 4.32
N TRP A 203 4.83 -21.53 3.68
CA TRP A 203 4.99 -20.07 3.67
C TRP A 203 3.78 -19.38 3.05
N THR A 204 3.28 -19.80 1.87
CA THR A 204 2.11 -19.12 1.26
C THR A 204 0.89 -19.16 2.18
N PHE A 205 0.74 -20.23 2.97
CA PHE A 205 -0.32 -20.32 3.97
C PHE A 205 -0.06 -19.35 5.14
N LEU A 206 1.18 -19.30 5.63
CA LEU A 206 1.58 -18.39 6.69
C LEU A 206 1.45 -16.92 6.28
N GLU A 207 1.83 -16.57 5.05
CA GLU A 207 1.59 -15.26 4.45
C GLU A 207 0.13 -14.87 4.58
N TYR A 208 -0.78 -15.73 4.12
CA TYR A 208 -2.22 -15.48 4.20
C TYR A 208 -2.70 -15.33 5.64
N THR A 209 -2.25 -16.21 6.55
CA THR A 209 -2.73 -16.20 7.94
C THR A 209 -2.21 -14.98 8.72
N LEU A 210 -0.93 -14.65 8.57
CA LEU A 210 -0.33 -13.44 9.16
C LEU A 210 -1.01 -12.20 8.60
N HIS A 211 -1.14 -12.11 7.28
CA HIS A 211 -1.73 -10.91 6.65
C HIS A 211 -3.17 -10.70 7.09
N ARG A 212 -3.98 -11.76 7.19
CA ARG A 212 -5.38 -11.66 7.59
C ARG A 212 -5.59 -11.40 9.08
N TRP A 213 -4.96 -12.18 9.96
CA TRP A 213 -5.31 -12.20 11.38
C TRP A 213 -4.34 -11.43 12.28
N VAL A 214 -3.12 -11.19 11.81
CA VAL A 214 -2.10 -10.46 12.58
C VAL A 214 -1.96 -9.04 12.05
N PHE A 215 -1.74 -8.90 10.74
CA PHE A 215 -1.51 -7.60 10.10
C PHE A 215 -2.79 -6.80 9.92
N HIS A 216 -3.95 -7.44 9.72
CA HIS A 216 -5.28 -6.80 9.65
C HIS A 216 -6.14 -7.08 10.89
N ILE A 217 -5.50 -7.20 12.07
CA ILE A 217 -6.26 -7.29 13.31
C ILE A 217 -7.08 -6.00 13.52
N LYS A 218 -8.40 -6.13 13.63
CA LYS A 218 -9.28 -4.98 13.90
C LYS A 218 -9.12 -4.54 15.35
N LEU A 219 -8.66 -3.32 15.56
CA LEU A 219 -8.50 -2.74 16.89
C LEU A 219 -9.74 -1.91 17.26
N LYS A 220 -10.15 -2.00 18.52
CA LYS A 220 -11.34 -1.32 19.04
C LYS A 220 -10.95 -0.03 19.75
N CYS A 221 -11.91 0.85 19.98
CA CYS A 221 -11.67 2.13 20.67
C CYS A 221 -11.12 1.99 22.11
N ASN A 222 -11.23 0.80 22.72
CA ASN A 222 -10.68 0.46 24.03
C ASN A 222 -9.38 -0.37 23.96
N SER A 223 -8.81 -0.59 22.77
CA SER A 223 -7.52 -1.26 22.62
C SER A 223 -6.40 -0.44 23.28
N GLY A 224 -5.52 -1.12 24.00
CA GLY A 224 -4.42 -0.47 24.72
C GLY A 224 -3.35 0.11 23.78
N PRO A 225 -2.59 1.13 24.21
CA PRO A 225 -1.54 1.74 23.40
C PRO A 225 -0.51 0.75 22.84
N TRP A 226 -0.13 -0.26 23.63
CA TRP A 226 0.88 -1.25 23.23
C TRP A 226 0.47 -2.08 22.02
N ILE A 227 -0.79 -2.52 21.94
CA ILE A 227 -1.26 -3.32 20.80
C ILE A 227 -1.42 -2.45 19.54
N CYS A 228 -1.87 -1.20 19.70
CA CYS A 228 -1.92 -0.23 18.59
C CYS A 228 -0.52 0.06 18.05
N THR A 229 0.47 0.26 18.92
CA THR A 229 1.87 0.45 18.54
C THR A 229 2.43 -0.77 17.84
N PHE A 230 2.17 -1.97 18.37
CA PHE A 230 2.59 -3.22 17.74
C PHE A 230 2.00 -3.38 16.34
N HIS A 231 0.69 -3.21 16.18
CA HIS A 231 0.02 -3.25 14.88
C HIS A 231 0.60 -2.20 13.91
N PHE A 232 0.87 -0.99 14.40
CA PHE A 232 1.46 0.08 13.59
C PHE A 232 2.83 -0.33 13.04
N MET A 233 3.66 -0.94 13.88
CA MET A 233 5.03 -1.33 13.49
C MET A 233 5.08 -2.49 12.49
N ILE A 234 4.13 -3.43 12.55
CA ILE A 234 4.16 -4.63 11.69
C ILE A 234 3.48 -4.44 10.34
N HIS A 235 2.44 -3.59 10.25
CA HIS A 235 1.68 -3.41 9.01
C HIS A 235 0.95 -2.06 8.90
N GLY A 236 0.49 -1.50 10.03
CA GLY A 236 -0.27 -0.25 10.03
C GLY A 236 0.49 0.92 9.40
N LEU A 237 1.81 0.99 9.62
CA LEU A 237 2.67 1.99 8.99
C LEU A 237 2.65 1.89 7.46
N HIS A 238 2.69 0.66 6.93
CA HIS A 238 2.63 0.41 5.49
C HIS A 238 1.29 0.82 4.89
N HIS A 239 0.16 0.58 5.58
CA HIS A 239 -1.14 1.12 5.14
C HIS A 239 -1.23 2.63 5.25
N LYS A 240 -0.59 3.23 6.26
CA LYS A 240 -0.63 4.67 6.49
C LYS A 240 0.22 5.45 5.49
N VAL A 241 1.44 4.99 5.21
CA VAL A 241 2.39 5.60 4.25
C VAL A 241 2.81 4.57 3.20
N PRO A 242 1.90 4.14 2.30
CA PRO A 242 2.14 3.02 1.38
C PRO A 242 3.24 3.28 0.35
N PHE A 243 3.71 4.53 0.24
CA PHE A 243 4.75 4.93 -0.69
C PHE A 243 6.12 5.15 -0.03
N ASP A 244 6.33 4.82 1.24
CA ASP A 244 7.66 4.83 1.88
C ASP A 244 8.51 3.61 1.48
N PRO A 245 9.53 3.78 0.60
CA PRO A 245 10.27 2.66 0.03
C PRO A 245 11.20 1.97 1.03
N MET A 246 11.41 2.57 2.20
CA MET A 246 12.30 2.04 3.23
C MET A 246 11.55 1.27 4.32
N ARG A 247 10.21 1.24 4.29
CA ARG A 247 9.36 0.70 5.37
C ARG A 247 8.28 -0.27 4.92
N LEU A 248 8.49 -0.84 3.74
CA LEU A 248 7.61 -1.86 3.16
C LEU A 248 8.08 -3.27 3.53
N VAL A 249 9.36 -3.55 3.33
CA VAL A 249 9.92 -4.91 3.51
C VAL A 249 10.21 -5.20 4.98
N PHE A 250 10.14 -6.46 5.38
CA PHE A 250 10.32 -6.83 6.78
C PHE A 250 11.81 -6.78 7.18
N PRO A 251 12.19 -6.08 8.27
CA PRO A 251 13.59 -5.98 8.68
C PRO A 251 14.20 -7.36 9.03
N PRO A 252 15.41 -7.69 8.53
CA PRO A 252 15.97 -9.04 8.67
C PRO A 252 16.17 -9.52 10.12
N LEU A 253 16.59 -8.64 11.04
CA LEU A 253 16.84 -9.02 12.43
C LEU A 253 15.55 -9.44 13.18
N PRO A 254 14.49 -8.60 13.22
CA PRO A 254 13.16 -9.05 13.65
C PRO A 254 12.66 -10.31 12.91
N GLY A 255 12.92 -10.39 11.59
CA GLY A 255 12.57 -11.56 10.77
C GLY A 255 13.24 -12.84 11.24
N ALA A 256 14.54 -12.80 11.56
CA ALA A 256 15.30 -13.93 12.09
C ALA A 256 14.80 -14.38 13.47
N ILE A 257 14.45 -13.43 14.34
CA ILE A 257 13.84 -13.74 15.65
C ILE A 257 12.50 -14.45 15.45
N LEU A 258 11.62 -13.91 14.62
CA LEU A 258 10.31 -14.51 14.34
C LEU A 258 10.44 -15.89 13.68
N ALA A 259 11.31 -16.02 12.69
CA ALA A 259 11.58 -17.29 12.02
C ALA A 259 12.08 -18.36 13.02
N THR A 260 12.93 -17.97 13.97
CA THR A 260 13.44 -18.86 15.01
C THR A 260 12.34 -19.29 15.98
N LEU A 261 11.48 -18.36 16.43
CA LEU A 261 10.35 -18.64 17.31
C LEU A 261 9.33 -19.59 16.66
N ILE A 262 9.13 -19.48 15.35
CA ILE A 262 8.25 -20.40 14.59
C ILE A 262 8.96 -21.73 14.35
N TYR A 263 10.24 -21.71 13.98
CA TYR A 263 10.99 -22.91 13.59
C TYR A 263 11.13 -23.94 14.71
N TYR A 264 11.55 -23.53 15.92
CA TYR A 264 11.86 -24.49 16.97
C TYR A 264 10.66 -25.39 17.34
N PRO A 265 9.46 -24.84 17.64
CA PRO A 265 8.29 -25.67 17.91
C PRO A 265 7.92 -26.58 16.74
N LEU A 266 7.97 -26.08 15.50
CA LEU A 266 7.63 -26.87 14.31
C LEU A 266 8.65 -27.99 14.05
N SER A 267 9.91 -27.77 14.41
CA SER A 267 10.99 -28.71 14.10
C SER A 267 10.84 -30.06 14.81
N TYR A 268 10.14 -30.11 15.95
CA TYR A 268 9.83 -31.36 16.65
C TYR A 268 8.83 -32.27 15.92
N PHE A 269 8.06 -31.72 14.96
CA PHE A 269 7.01 -32.46 14.24
C PHE A 269 7.38 -32.78 12.79
N LEU A 270 8.50 -32.27 12.29
CA LEU A 270 8.92 -32.39 10.90
C LEU A 270 10.08 -33.38 10.76
N ILE A 271 10.06 -34.19 9.69
CA ILE A 271 11.13 -35.17 9.40
C ILE A 271 12.39 -34.46 8.88
N GLN A 272 12.24 -33.47 7.99
CA GLN A 272 13.34 -32.66 7.46
C GLN A 272 13.14 -31.16 7.78
N PRO A 273 13.21 -30.76 9.06
CA PRO A 273 12.84 -29.41 9.48
C PRO A 273 13.69 -28.32 8.84
N ARG A 274 15.00 -28.57 8.62
CA ARG A 274 15.91 -27.60 7.99
C ARG A 274 15.58 -27.32 6.52
N VAL A 275 15.23 -28.36 5.76
CA VAL A 275 14.83 -28.23 4.36
C VAL A 275 13.49 -27.52 4.24
N VAL A 276 12.52 -27.86 5.10
CA VAL A 276 11.23 -27.15 5.18
C VAL A 276 11.44 -25.68 5.55
N LEU A 277 12.32 -25.37 6.52
CA LEU A 277 12.68 -24.00 6.87
C LEU A 277 13.29 -23.25 5.68
N SER A 278 14.24 -23.88 4.97
CA SER A 278 14.84 -23.27 3.77
C SER A 278 13.81 -22.96 2.70
N GLY A 279 12.88 -23.89 2.44
CA GLY A 279 11.75 -23.67 1.53
C GLY A 279 10.82 -22.55 2.00
N ALA A 280 10.48 -22.50 3.29
CA ALA A 280 9.64 -21.45 3.85
C ALA A 280 10.32 -20.07 3.78
N LEU A 281 11.62 -19.97 4.08
CA LEU A 281 12.40 -18.74 3.94
C LEU A 281 12.52 -18.29 2.48
N ALA A 282 12.65 -19.23 1.53
CA ALA A 282 12.63 -18.92 0.11
C ALA A 282 11.25 -18.39 -0.34
N GLY A 283 10.17 -18.99 0.16
CA GLY A 283 8.81 -18.47 -0.01
C GLY A 283 8.66 -17.06 0.53
N TYR A 284 9.14 -16.81 1.75
CA TYR A 284 9.16 -15.48 2.38
C TYR A 284 9.92 -14.45 1.55
N LEU A 285 11.13 -14.78 1.12
CA LEU A 285 11.93 -13.87 0.31
C LEU A 285 11.21 -13.54 -1.01
N CYS A 286 10.59 -14.54 -1.66
CA CYS A 286 9.80 -14.32 -2.85
C CYS A 286 8.60 -13.40 -2.58
N TYR A 287 7.87 -13.64 -1.50
CA TYR A 287 6.77 -12.79 -1.04
C TYR A 287 7.21 -11.34 -0.83
N ASP A 288 8.28 -11.10 -0.07
CA ASP A 288 8.67 -9.75 0.36
C ASP A 288 9.18 -8.94 -0.84
N MET A 289 9.95 -9.59 -1.73
CA MET A 289 10.41 -8.98 -2.98
C MET A 289 9.27 -8.75 -3.96
N MET A 290 8.30 -9.67 -4.04
CA MET A 290 7.11 -9.49 -4.84
C MET A 290 6.29 -8.31 -4.31
N HIS A 291 6.04 -8.25 -3.00
CA HIS A 291 5.32 -7.16 -2.34
C HIS A 291 5.94 -5.80 -2.67
N TYR A 292 7.27 -5.68 -2.52
CA TYR A 292 8.00 -4.47 -2.89
C TYR A 292 7.84 -4.13 -4.38
N TYR A 293 7.98 -5.13 -5.25
CA TYR A 293 7.84 -4.94 -6.70
C TYR A 293 6.41 -4.60 -7.13
N LEU A 294 5.38 -5.06 -6.41
CA LEU A 294 4.00 -4.67 -6.67
C LEU A 294 3.79 -3.16 -6.40
N HIS A 295 4.44 -2.61 -5.39
CA HIS A 295 4.36 -1.17 -5.08
C HIS A 295 5.18 -0.31 -6.03
N TYR A 296 6.44 -0.66 -6.28
CA TYR A 296 7.40 0.22 -6.97
C TYR A 296 7.75 -0.20 -8.40
N GLY A 297 7.46 -1.44 -8.79
CA GLY A 297 7.78 -1.97 -10.11
C GLY A 297 6.78 -1.58 -11.20
N ASN A 298 7.20 -1.70 -12.46
CA ASN A 298 6.33 -1.62 -13.64
C ASN A 298 6.22 -3.02 -14.29
N PRO A 299 5.37 -3.90 -13.76
CA PRO A 299 5.30 -5.29 -14.23
C PRO A 299 4.74 -5.37 -15.66
N SER A 300 5.37 -6.20 -16.49
CA SER A 300 4.86 -6.56 -17.82
C SER A 300 4.22 -7.95 -17.85
N PHE A 301 4.66 -8.85 -16.97
CA PHE A 301 4.15 -10.22 -16.89
C PHE A 301 2.71 -10.25 -16.34
N ARG A 302 1.82 -10.94 -17.06
CA ARG A 302 0.37 -10.92 -16.82
C ARG A 302 -0.01 -11.26 -15.37
N HIS A 303 0.66 -12.22 -14.75
CA HIS A 303 0.37 -12.60 -13.37
C HIS A 303 0.76 -11.49 -12.38
N ILE A 304 1.95 -10.90 -12.52
CA ILE A 304 2.38 -9.81 -11.62
C ILE A 304 1.54 -8.55 -11.84
N VAL A 305 1.14 -8.24 -13.09
CA VAL A 305 0.17 -7.17 -13.37
C VAL A 305 -1.16 -7.43 -12.66
N HIS A 306 -1.64 -8.68 -12.69
CA HIS A 306 -2.85 -9.06 -11.96
C HIS A 306 -2.67 -8.85 -10.45
N MET A 307 -1.57 -9.33 -9.87
CA MET A 307 -1.29 -9.20 -8.45
C MET A 307 -1.07 -7.74 -8.01
N LYS A 308 -0.43 -6.91 -8.84
CA LYS A 308 -0.29 -5.47 -8.57
C LYS A 308 -1.66 -4.80 -8.44
N ARG A 309 -2.56 -5.10 -9.38
CA ARG A 309 -3.94 -4.60 -9.34
C ARG A 309 -4.73 -5.16 -8.17
N TYR A 310 -4.53 -6.44 -7.85
CA TYR A 310 -5.19 -7.13 -6.74
C TYR A 310 -4.80 -6.50 -5.41
N HIS A 311 -3.49 -6.31 -5.19
CA HIS A 311 -2.94 -5.71 -3.99
C HIS A 311 -3.32 -4.23 -3.83
N TYR A 312 -3.34 -3.46 -4.92
CA TYR A 312 -3.84 -2.08 -4.86
C TYR A 312 -5.32 -2.00 -4.51
N GLN A 313 -6.16 -2.94 -4.98
CA GLN A 313 -7.55 -3.00 -4.53
C GLN A 313 -7.65 -3.34 -3.04
N HIS A 314 -6.78 -4.22 -2.53
CA HIS A 314 -6.69 -4.49 -1.09
C HIS A 314 -6.32 -3.20 -0.30
N HIS A 315 -5.25 -2.50 -0.69
CA HIS A 315 -4.81 -1.29 -0.01
C HIS A 315 -5.85 -0.17 0.02
N PHE A 316 -6.44 0.11 -1.14
CA PHE A 316 -7.22 1.33 -1.34
C PHE A 316 -8.72 1.11 -1.35
N THR A 317 -9.24 -0.10 -1.56
CA THR A 317 -10.69 -0.32 -1.78
C THR A 317 -11.31 -1.38 -0.86
N HIS A 318 -10.62 -2.50 -0.65
CA HIS A 318 -11.15 -3.68 0.03
C HIS A 318 -10.12 -4.22 1.04
N GLN A 319 -9.90 -3.50 2.14
CA GLN A 319 -8.90 -3.85 3.15
C GLN A 319 -9.22 -5.15 3.91
N ASP A 320 -10.46 -5.63 3.82
CA ASP A 320 -10.94 -6.87 4.41
C ASP A 320 -10.96 -8.07 3.43
N LEU A 321 -10.40 -7.90 2.23
CA LEU A 321 -10.28 -8.93 1.20
C LEU A 321 -8.87 -8.90 0.58
N GLY A 322 -8.48 -9.96 -0.12
CA GLY A 322 -7.26 -9.98 -0.91
C GLY A 322 -5.98 -10.03 -0.08
N TYR A 323 -5.93 -10.96 0.88
CA TYR A 323 -4.78 -11.12 1.77
C TYR A 323 -3.59 -11.83 1.11
N GLY A 324 -3.80 -12.53 -0.01
CA GLY A 324 -2.71 -13.14 -0.76
C GLY A 324 -1.94 -12.10 -1.59
N ILE A 325 -0.66 -11.92 -1.29
CA ILE A 325 0.26 -11.03 -2.01
C ILE A 325 1.01 -11.80 -3.10
N SER A 326 1.53 -12.98 -2.78
CA SER A 326 2.23 -13.85 -3.74
C SER A 326 1.24 -14.52 -4.70
N SER A 327 0.09 -14.96 -4.18
CA SER A 327 -0.97 -15.58 -4.98
C SER A 327 -2.33 -15.49 -4.29
N PRO A 328 -3.45 -15.52 -5.04
CA PRO A 328 -4.80 -15.51 -4.46
C PRO A 328 -5.26 -16.91 -4.02
N LEU A 329 -4.36 -17.91 -3.91
CA LEU A 329 -4.72 -19.31 -3.65
C LEU A 329 -5.56 -19.43 -2.38
N TRP A 330 -5.06 -18.90 -1.26
CA TRP A 330 -5.74 -18.98 0.03
C TRP A 330 -6.96 -18.06 0.12
N ASP A 331 -6.97 -16.95 -0.62
CA ASP A 331 -8.17 -16.12 -0.76
C ASP A 331 -9.32 -16.87 -1.44
N VAL A 332 -9.03 -17.74 -2.41
CA VAL A 332 -10.04 -18.62 -3.03
C VAL A 332 -10.52 -19.65 -2.01
N VAL A 333 -9.60 -20.33 -1.31
CA VAL A 333 -9.91 -21.38 -0.33
C VAL A 333 -10.79 -20.84 0.80
N PHE A 334 -10.48 -19.65 1.31
CA PHE A 334 -11.16 -19.04 2.46
C PHE A 334 -12.19 -17.96 2.08
N LYS A 335 -12.51 -17.83 0.78
CA LYS A 335 -13.54 -16.93 0.24
C LYS A 335 -13.32 -15.44 0.56
N THR A 336 -12.07 -14.98 0.54
CA THR A 336 -11.68 -13.57 0.74
C THR A 336 -11.16 -12.94 -0.56
N ARG A 337 -11.50 -13.52 -1.72
CA ARG A 337 -10.98 -13.10 -3.02
C ARG A 337 -11.58 -11.78 -3.52
N ILE A 338 -10.70 -10.86 -3.96
CA ILE A 338 -11.10 -9.66 -4.71
C ILE A 338 -11.40 -10.01 -6.18
N HIS A 339 -12.58 -9.61 -6.67
CA HIS A 339 -12.97 -9.81 -8.05
C HIS A 339 -12.57 -8.62 -8.92
N LEU A 340 -11.40 -8.70 -9.55
CA LEU A 340 -10.92 -7.64 -10.42
C LEU A 340 -11.73 -7.53 -11.71
N ARG A 341 -12.12 -6.30 -12.06
CA ARG A 341 -12.73 -5.99 -13.35
C ARG A 341 -11.77 -6.34 -14.49
N LYS A 342 -12.31 -6.87 -15.60
CA LYS A 342 -11.56 -6.99 -16.86
C LYS A 342 -11.29 -5.59 -17.43
N LEU A 343 -10.02 -5.32 -17.77
CA LEU A 343 -9.63 -4.08 -18.43
C LEU A 343 -9.53 -4.31 -19.93
N LYS A 344 -9.89 -3.29 -20.72
CA LYS A 344 -9.74 -3.30 -22.18
C LYS A 344 -8.30 -3.03 -22.64
N TYR A 345 -7.46 -2.55 -21.73
CA TYR A 345 -6.07 -2.19 -21.98
C TYR A 345 -5.21 -2.58 -20.77
N GLN A 346 -3.89 -2.68 -20.98
CA GLN A 346 -2.93 -2.93 -19.92
C GLN A 346 -2.55 -1.61 -19.25
N LEU A 347 -2.49 -1.63 -17.92
CA LEU A 347 -2.02 -0.50 -17.12
C LEU A 347 -0.49 -0.40 -17.20
N ARG A 348 0.03 0.83 -17.18
CA ARG A 348 1.47 1.11 -17.10
C ARG A 348 1.73 2.08 -15.95
N TRP A 349 2.85 1.91 -15.25
CA TRP A 349 3.23 2.78 -14.12
C TRP A 349 4.51 3.58 -14.38
N SER A 350 5.20 3.28 -15.49
CA SER A 350 6.25 4.09 -16.10
C SER A 350 6.25 3.94 -17.61
#